data_AF-A0A6J5TTQ1-F1
#
_entry.id   AF-A0A6J5TTQ1-F1
#
_cell.length_a   1.000
_cell.length_b   1.000
_cell.length_c   1.000
_cell.angle_alpha   90.00
_cell.angle_beta   90.00
_cell.angle_gamma   90.00
#
_symmetry.space_group_name_H-M   'P 1'
#
loop_
_entity.id
_entity.type
_entity.pdbx_description
1 polymer ?
#
loop_
_entity_poly.entity_id
_entity_poly.type
_entity_poly.pdbx_seq_one_letter_code
_entity_poly.pdbx_strand_id
1 'polypeptide(L)'
;MASEPVNVNEFRELAREVLPKMYYDFYTGGAEDQHTLNQNVDAFRRIMLRHRVLVDVSRIDMSTIMIAPTARHQLAHPEGKVATARAAAACNTIMVLSNISTCTVEDVASSCNAVRFLSFYPAYWGSSHQMVPFLNRLGRREADIKNRMVAPQLKNFEGILSTDANSLYDPSESTCLSMWMTLTLHDEGSKVEAFVKETFDASLCWEPSVKILFGCLNEWLRSPCDVRDPATVPNGYIPSLQVREAERLNRNENSSAARIAEQFLPDIEWLKSITNLPILIKGVLTHEVARKAVEVGVAGIVVSNHGGHQLDYTPTTISVLEEEVDAVGGKVPVLLDGGVRRGTDVFKALALGAQAVLVGRPVIYGLAANGEHGVRRVIKMLKDEFELTMALCGCPGVMDITRSHVRTECDKLHSML
;
A
#
# COMPACT_ATOMS: atom_id res chain seq x y z
N MET A 1 27.69 11.95 -19.32
CA MET A 1 27.17 11.06 -18.27
C MET A 1 26.06 11.84 -17.59
N ALA A 2 24.87 11.26 -17.41
CA ALA A 2 23.85 11.89 -16.56
C ALA A 2 24.48 12.09 -15.17
N SER A 3 24.29 13.27 -14.57
CA SER A 3 24.76 13.53 -13.22
C SER A 3 24.12 12.54 -12.25
N GLU A 4 24.90 12.00 -11.32
CA GLU A 4 24.38 11.14 -10.27
C GLU A 4 23.30 11.88 -9.47
N PRO A 5 22.13 11.26 -9.20
CA PRO A 5 21.05 11.94 -8.51
C PRO A 5 21.51 12.35 -7.10
N VAL A 6 21.18 13.58 -6.69
CA VAL A 6 21.57 14.11 -5.36
C VAL A 6 20.44 14.06 -4.35
N ASN A 7 19.21 13.82 -4.78
CA ASN A 7 18.07 13.62 -3.90
C ASN A 7 17.01 12.69 -4.52
N VAL A 8 16.14 12.14 -3.67
CA VAL A 8 15.13 11.14 -4.05
C VAL A 8 14.19 11.59 -5.17
N ASN A 9 13.89 12.89 -5.29
CA ASN A 9 12.95 13.37 -6.30
C ASN A 9 13.52 13.29 -7.72
N GLU A 10 14.84 13.30 -7.89
CA GLU A 10 15.48 13.22 -9.22
C GLU A 10 15.28 11.86 -9.86
N PHE A 11 15.06 10.79 -9.08
CA PHE A 11 14.70 9.48 -9.61
C PHE A 11 13.39 9.51 -10.38
N ARG A 12 12.44 10.40 -10.05
CA ARG A 12 11.21 10.55 -10.83
C ARG A 12 11.51 10.96 -12.26
N GLU A 13 12.45 11.88 -12.46
CA GLU A 13 12.84 12.35 -13.79
C GLU A 13 13.61 11.26 -14.55
N LEU A 14 14.53 10.56 -13.88
CA LEU A 14 15.22 9.40 -14.45
C LEU A 14 14.23 8.30 -14.89
N ALA A 15 13.22 8.01 -14.06
CA ALA A 15 12.17 7.05 -14.39
C ALA A 15 11.34 7.52 -15.60
N ARG A 16 11.08 8.83 -15.74
CA ARG A 16 10.36 9.40 -16.88
C ARG A 16 11.11 9.24 -18.19
N GLU A 17 12.44 9.29 -18.16
CA GLU A 17 13.29 9.14 -19.34
C GLU A 17 13.35 7.70 -19.86
N VAL A 18 13.28 6.72 -18.96
CA VAL A 18 13.47 5.30 -19.30
C VAL A 18 12.17 4.51 -19.47
N LEU A 19 11.09 4.91 -18.80
CA LEU A 19 9.83 4.17 -18.85
C LEU A 19 8.98 4.56 -20.06
N PRO A 20 8.30 3.60 -20.72
CA PRO A 20 7.20 3.91 -21.61
C PRO A 20 6.17 4.79 -20.90
N LYS A 21 5.66 5.81 -21.59
CA LYS A 21 4.72 6.79 -21.03
C LYS A 21 3.56 6.13 -20.27
N MET A 22 2.99 5.06 -20.81
CA MET A 22 1.91 4.31 -20.17
C MET A 22 2.29 3.77 -18.78
N TYR A 23 3.50 3.23 -18.64
CA TYR A 23 3.97 2.65 -17.37
C TYR A 23 4.38 3.74 -16.38
N TYR A 24 5.01 4.79 -16.89
CA TYR A 24 5.33 5.97 -16.07
C TYR A 24 4.05 6.59 -15.48
N ASP A 25 3.03 6.81 -16.31
CA ASP A 25 1.75 7.39 -15.91
C ASP A 25 1.01 6.51 -14.88
N PHE A 26 1.05 5.18 -15.04
CA PHE A 26 0.47 4.24 -14.07
C PHE A 26 1.05 4.40 -12.66
N TYR A 27 2.36 4.60 -12.54
CA TYR A 27 3.02 4.77 -11.24
C TYR A 27 2.93 6.20 -10.71
N THR A 28 3.05 7.20 -11.59
CA THR A 28 3.10 8.60 -11.16
C THR A 28 1.72 9.18 -10.89
N GLY A 29 0.69 8.69 -11.59
CA GLY A 29 -0.65 9.23 -11.53
C GLY A 29 -1.33 9.02 -10.19
N GLY A 30 -2.34 9.83 -9.92
CA GLY A 30 -3.27 9.69 -8.80
C GLY A 30 -4.71 9.63 -9.31
N ALA A 31 -5.65 9.62 -8.37
CA ALA A 31 -7.06 9.69 -8.64
C ALA A 31 -7.48 11.08 -9.15
N GLU A 32 -8.43 11.13 -10.08
CA GLU A 32 -9.08 12.34 -10.58
C GLU A 32 -8.11 13.52 -10.84
N ASP A 33 -8.29 14.64 -10.13
CA ASP A 33 -7.51 15.87 -10.24
C ASP A 33 -6.13 15.77 -9.56
N GLN A 34 -5.86 14.65 -8.89
CA GLN A 34 -4.64 14.36 -8.15
C GLN A 34 -4.42 15.34 -6.99
N HIS A 35 -5.50 15.89 -6.43
CA HIS A 35 -5.44 16.85 -5.35
C HIS A 35 -4.78 16.25 -4.11
N THR A 36 -5.30 15.11 -3.62
CA THR A 36 -4.76 14.35 -2.49
C THR A 36 -3.34 13.88 -2.75
N LEU A 37 -3.02 13.47 -3.99
CA LEU A 37 -1.65 13.08 -4.35
C LEU A 37 -0.66 14.23 -4.09
N ASN A 38 -0.98 15.43 -4.56
CA ASN A 38 -0.14 16.60 -4.36
C ASN A 38 -0.12 17.01 -2.88
N GLN A 39 -1.28 17.05 -2.24
CA GLN A 39 -1.41 17.43 -0.83
C GLN A 39 -0.65 16.50 0.11
N ASN A 40 -0.56 15.19 -0.18
CA ASN A 40 0.21 14.24 0.62
C ASN A 40 1.68 14.65 0.75
N VAL A 41 2.27 15.23 -0.30
CA VAL A 41 3.66 15.71 -0.27
C VAL A 41 3.73 17.09 0.41
N ASP A 42 2.79 17.97 0.10
CA ASP A 42 2.77 19.34 0.65
C ASP A 42 2.50 19.38 2.15
N ALA A 43 1.74 18.43 2.69
CA ALA A 43 1.42 18.38 4.12
C ALA A 43 2.65 18.25 5.02
N PHE A 44 3.65 17.46 4.60
CA PHE A 44 4.91 17.38 5.34
C PHE A 44 5.63 18.74 5.41
N ARG A 45 5.49 19.59 4.39
CA ARG A 45 6.12 20.92 4.36
C ARG A 45 5.51 21.88 5.37
N ARG A 46 4.27 21.65 5.81
CA ARG A 46 3.57 22.50 6.80
C ARG A 46 4.03 22.23 8.24
N ILE A 47 4.65 21.09 8.49
CA ILE A 47 5.16 20.68 9.81
C ILE A 47 6.61 21.14 9.98
N MET A 48 6.87 21.94 11.00
CA MET A 48 8.19 22.49 11.29
C MET A 48 8.94 21.62 12.31
N LEU A 49 10.23 21.38 12.08
CA LEU A 49 11.10 20.68 13.02
C LEU A 49 11.63 21.65 14.08
N ARG A 50 11.81 21.15 15.30
CA ARG A 50 12.49 21.85 16.39
C ARG A 50 13.88 21.25 16.56
N HIS A 51 14.88 22.07 16.26
CA HIS A 51 16.28 21.75 16.45
C HIS A 51 16.62 21.58 17.93
N ARG A 52 17.43 20.58 18.30
CA ARG A 52 17.97 20.42 19.65
C ARG A 52 19.46 20.14 19.56
N VAL A 53 20.22 20.91 20.34
CA VAL A 53 21.68 20.82 20.41
C VAL A 53 22.10 20.29 21.77
N LEU A 54 23.39 19.97 21.90
CA LEU A 54 24.02 19.49 23.15
C LEU A 54 23.55 18.09 23.59
N VAL A 55 23.20 17.23 22.62
CA VAL A 55 22.93 15.80 22.82
C VAL A 55 24.02 15.00 22.10
N ASP A 56 24.54 13.94 22.73
CA ASP A 56 25.47 13.02 22.08
C ASP A 56 24.72 12.17 21.05
N VAL A 57 25.11 12.34 19.79
CA VAL A 57 24.55 11.64 18.63
C VAL A 57 25.64 10.85 17.88
N SER A 58 26.70 10.45 18.58
CA SER A 58 27.81 9.68 18.02
C SER A 58 27.41 8.31 17.45
N ARG A 59 26.23 7.79 17.84
CA ARG A 59 25.61 6.57 17.31
C ARG A 59 24.11 6.82 17.13
N ILE A 60 23.60 6.52 15.94
CA ILE A 60 22.19 6.71 15.59
C ILE A 60 21.57 5.36 15.16
N ASP A 61 20.47 4.96 15.82
CA ASP A 61 19.64 3.83 15.38
C ASP A 61 18.44 4.33 14.55
N MET A 62 18.25 3.77 13.35
CA MET A 62 17.32 4.25 12.32
C MET A 62 16.34 3.18 11.82
N SER A 63 16.12 2.11 12.60
CA SER A 63 15.39 0.91 12.15
C SER A 63 13.86 1.13 12.00
N THR A 64 13.43 1.93 11.00
CA THR A 64 12.03 2.41 10.88
C THR A 64 11.51 2.62 9.44
N ILE A 65 12.38 2.58 8.42
CA ILE A 65 11.99 2.76 7.01
C ILE A 65 11.73 1.40 6.35
N MET A 66 10.57 1.27 5.70
CA MET A 66 10.13 0.06 5.00
C MET A 66 9.75 0.36 3.54
N ILE A 67 9.77 -0.65 2.69
CA ILE A 67 9.26 -0.56 1.32
C ILE A 67 7.78 -0.91 1.30
N ALA A 68 6.95 0.00 0.77
CA ALA A 68 5.51 -0.16 0.68
C ALA A 68 5.11 -1.26 -0.33
N PRO A 69 3.93 -1.90 -0.16
CA PRO A 69 3.42 -2.82 -1.16
C PRO A 69 3.04 -2.05 -2.43
N THR A 70 3.87 -2.16 -3.47
CA THR A 70 3.59 -1.65 -4.81
C THR A 70 3.38 -2.79 -5.79
N ALA A 71 2.40 -2.63 -6.68
CA ALA A 71 2.04 -3.66 -7.65
C ALA A 71 2.97 -3.61 -8.87
N ARG A 72 3.10 -4.76 -9.55
CA ARG A 72 3.64 -4.88 -10.92
C ARG A 72 5.04 -4.28 -11.15
N HIS A 73 6.01 -4.54 -10.28
CA HIS A 73 7.38 -4.00 -10.41
C HIS A 73 8.07 -4.33 -11.74
N GLN A 74 7.64 -5.39 -12.45
CA GLN A 74 8.19 -5.73 -13.78
C GLN A 74 7.84 -4.73 -14.88
N LEU A 75 6.85 -3.85 -14.68
CA LEU A 75 6.63 -2.72 -15.59
C LEU A 75 7.71 -1.64 -15.43
N ALA A 76 8.39 -1.59 -14.28
CA ALA A 76 9.49 -0.68 -14.02
C ALA A 76 10.85 -1.25 -14.44
N HIS A 77 11.09 -2.54 -14.15
CA HIS A 77 12.36 -3.20 -14.48
C HIS A 77 12.16 -4.72 -14.62
N PRO A 78 12.81 -5.42 -15.57
CA PRO A 78 12.57 -6.86 -15.82
C PRO A 78 12.70 -7.76 -14.57
N GLU A 79 13.64 -7.46 -13.69
CA GLU A 79 13.84 -8.21 -12.43
C GLU A 79 12.75 -7.98 -11.36
N GLY A 80 11.91 -6.96 -11.53
CA GLY A 80 10.73 -6.72 -10.72
C GLY A 80 10.96 -6.70 -9.21
N LYS A 81 10.17 -7.50 -8.48
CA LYS A 81 10.20 -7.50 -7.01
C LYS A 81 11.43 -8.20 -6.45
N VAL A 82 12.06 -9.12 -7.19
CA VAL A 82 13.32 -9.77 -6.77
C VAL A 82 14.42 -8.72 -6.61
N ALA A 83 14.59 -7.82 -7.59
CA ALA A 83 15.53 -6.70 -7.47
C ALA A 83 15.20 -5.78 -6.28
N THR A 84 13.92 -5.51 -6.05
CA THR A 84 13.51 -4.67 -4.91
C THR A 84 13.78 -5.35 -3.56
N ALA A 85 13.53 -6.66 -3.46
CA ALA A 85 13.75 -7.43 -2.25
C ALA A 85 15.25 -7.55 -1.94
N ARG A 86 16.09 -7.84 -2.94
CA ARG A 86 17.56 -7.84 -2.78
C ARG A 86 18.09 -6.48 -2.33
N ALA A 87 17.56 -5.40 -2.90
CA ALA A 87 17.91 -4.04 -2.46
C ALA A 87 17.49 -3.78 -1.00
N ALA A 88 16.29 -4.21 -0.61
CA ALA A 88 15.81 -4.11 0.76
C ALA A 88 16.73 -4.86 1.74
N ALA A 89 17.12 -6.09 1.40
CA ALA A 89 18.06 -6.90 2.17
C ALA A 89 19.41 -6.22 2.32
N ALA A 90 19.98 -5.73 1.20
CA ALA A 90 21.27 -5.04 1.18
C ALA A 90 21.27 -3.73 1.99
N CYS A 91 20.10 -3.10 2.13
CA CYS A 91 19.91 -1.89 2.93
C CYS A 91 19.46 -2.18 4.36
N ASN A 92 19.35 -3.44 4.79
CA ASN A 92 18.78 -3.84 6.09
C ASN A 92 17.43 -3.13 6.35
N THR A 93 16.50 -3.29 5.40
CA THR A 93 15.15 -2.71 5.42
C THR A 93 14.14 -3.79 5.07
N ILE A 94 12.93 -3.66 5.59
CA ILE A 94 11.86 -4.60 5.34
C ILE A 94 11.13 -4.25 4.04
N MET A 95 10.84 -5.27 3.22
CA MET A 95 9.93 -5.15 2.10
C MET A 95 8.55 -5.73 2.45
N VAL A 96 7.50 -4.95 2.18
CA VAL A 96 6.12 -5.45 2.14
C VAL A 96 5.82 -5.94 0.73
N LEU A 97 5.59 -7.24 0.57
CA LEU A 97 5.31 -7.86 -0.71
C LEU A 97 3.82 -7.72 -1.07
N SER A 98 3.49 -7.09 -2.21
CA SER A 98 2.11 -7.07 -2.70
C SER A 98 1.69 -8.40 -3.34
N ASN A 99 0.47 -8.88 -3.06
CA ASN A 99 -0.16 -10.01 -3.75
C ASN A 99 -0.50 -9.74 -5.24
N ILE A 100 -0.47 -8.49 -5.71
CA ILE A 100 -0.56 -8.14 -7.14
C ILE A 100 0.86 -8.09 -7.71
N SER A 101 1.41 -9.25 -8.02
CA SER A 101 2.75 -9.43 -8.59
C SER A 101 2.74 -10.21 -9.89
N THR A 102 3.81 -10.00 -10.64
CA THR A 102 4.16 -10.76 -11.84
C THR A 102 5.30 -11.76 -11.60
N CYS A 103 5.82 -11.82 -10.37
CA CYS A 103 6.79 -12.81 -9.85
C CYS A 103 6.19 -13.45 -8.62
N THR A 104 6.39 -14.76 -8.47
CA THR A 104 5.79 -15.58 -7.41
C THR A 104 6.34 -15.20 -6.03
N VAL A 105 5.69 -15.64 -4.96
CA VAL A 105 6.17 -15.34 -3.60
C VAL A 105 7.47 -16.11 -3.33
N GLU A 106 7.56 -17.31 -3.89
CA GLU A 106 8.66 -18.26 -3.91
C GLU A 106 9.91 -17.64 -4.56
N ASP A 107 9.75 -17.02 -5.74
CA ASP A 107 10.86 -16.36 -6.45
C ASP A 107 11.47 -15.24 -5.60
N VAL A 108 10.62 -14.50 -4.89
CA VAL A 108 11.07 -13.39 -4.04
C VAL A 108 11.71 -13.92 -2.76
N ALA A 109 11.09 -14.89 -2.10
CA ALA A 109 11.57 -15.43 -0.83
C ALA A 109 12.88 -16.22 -0.98
N SER A 110 13.04 -16.97 -2.08
CA SER A 110 14.30 -17.67 -2.39
C SER A 110 15.46 -16.71 -2.70
N SER A 111 15.17 -15.44 -3.04
CA SER A 111 16.20 -14.46 -3.38
C SER A 111 16.85 -13.80 -2.15
N CYS A 112 16.11 -13.60 -1.06
CA CYS A 112 16.59 -12.94 0.16
C CYS A 112 15.58 -12.97 1.31
N ASN A 113 16.06 -12.68 2.53
CA ASN A 113 15.27 -12.66 3.78
C ASN A 113 14.71 -11.27 4.15
N ALA A 114 14.42 -10.40 3.17
CA ALA A 114 13.92 -9.04 3.42
C ALA A 114 12.39 -8.90 3.50
N VAL A 115 11.65 -9.86 2.95
CA VAL A 115 10.19 -9.83 2.98
C VAL A 115 9.70 -10.29 4.35
N ARG A 116 8.98 -9.43 5.06
CA ARG A 116 8.39 -9.73 6.38
C ARG A 116 6.89 -9.48 6.45
N PHE A 117 6.31 -8.91 5.39
CA PHE A 117 4.89 -8.64 5.30
C PHE A 117 4.38 -9.05 3.92
N LEU A 118 3.21 -9.70 3.88
CA LEU A 118 2.46 -9.98 2.66
C LEU A 118 1.20 -9.13 2.65
N SER A 119 1.05 -8.26 1.65
CA SER A 119 -0.17 -7.49 1.46
C SER A 119 -1.19 -8.31 0.69
N PHE A 120 -2.38 -8.47 1.29
CA PHE A 120 -3.48 -9.27 0.77
C PHE A 120 -4.69 -8.37 0.49
N TYR A 121 -5.25 -8.54 -0.71
CA TYR A 121 -6.56 -8.04 -1.09
C TYR A 121 -7.45 -9.27 -1.36
N PRO A 122 -8.60 -9.41 -0.68
CA PRO A 122 -9.53 -10.49 -0.94
C PRO A 122 -10.08 -10.34 -2.36
N ALA A 123 -10.02 -11.41 -3.14
CA ALA A 123 -10.56 -11.45 -4.48
C ALA A 123 -12.09 -11.57 -4.42
N TYR A 124 -12.78 -10.47 -4.15
CA TYR A 124 -14.25 -10.42 -4.20
C TYR A 124 -14.83 -10.55 -5.62
N TRP A 125 -13.99 -10.70 -6.63
CA TRP A 125 -14.40 -10.65 -8.03
C TRP A 125 -13.84 -11.85 -8.79
N GLY A 126 -14.77 -12.73 -9.19
CA GLY A 126 -14.48 -13.80 -10.12
C GLY A 126 -13.82 -13.25 -11.39
N SER A 127 -12.84 -14.01 -11.89
CA SER A 127 -12.08 -13.78 -13.12
C SER A 127 -11.02 -12.67 -13.03
N SER A 128 -9.76 -13.09 -13.12
CA SER A 128 -8.56 -12.26 -13.34
C SER A 128 -8.68 -11.27 -14.52
N HIS A 129 -9.62 -11.47 -15.45
CA HIS A 129 -9.92 -10.59 -16.57
C HIS A 129 -10.77 -9.34 -16.22
N GLN A 130 -11.39 -9.28 -15.03
CA GLN A 130 -12.22 -8.13 -14.62
C GLN A 130 -11.51 -7.12 -13.71
N MET A 131 -10.31 -7.43 -13.24
CA MET A 131 -9.56 -6.56 -12.31
C MET A 131 -8.98 -5.30 -12.97
N VAL A 132 -8.71 -5.35 -14.29
CA VAL A 132 -8.11 -4.23 -15.06
C VAL A 132 -9.11 -3.10 -15.33
N PRO A 133 -10.36 -3.36 -15.77
CA PRO A 133 -11.40 -2.33 -15.82
C PRO A 133 -11.74 -1.73 -14.45
N PHE A 134 -11.59 -2.51 -13.37
CA PHE A 134 -11.97 -2.10 -12.01
C PHE A 134 -10.97 -1.13 -11.35
N LEU A 135 -9.65 -1.33 -11.52
CA LEU A 135 -8.63 -0.35 -11.09
C LEU A 135 -8.67 0.97 -11.87
N ASN A 136 -9.34 0.99 -13.03
CA ASN A 136 -9.66 2.21 -13.78
C ASN A 136 -10.99 2.84 -13.34
N ARG A 137 -11.91 2.06 -12.75
CA ARG A 137 -13.13 2.54 -12.10
C ARG A 137 -12.85 3.11 -10.70
N LEU A 138 -11.94 2.51 -9.94
CA LEU A 138 -11.50 3.00 -8.64
C LEU A 138 -10.54 4.19 -8.79
N GLY A 139 -10.94 5.33 -8.24
CA GLY A 139 -10.21 6.60 -8.29
C GLY A 139 -10.14 7.30 -9.64
N ARG A 140 -10.76 6.75 -10.70
CA ARG A 140 -10.83 7.37 -12.03
C ARG A 140 -9.52 8.03 -12.46
N ARG A 141 -8.44 7.24 -12.52
CA ARG A 141 -7.10 7.72 -12.86
C ARG A 141 -7.06 8.11 -14.34
N GLU A 142 -7.27 9.39 -14.64
CA GLU A 142 -7.48 9.86 -16.01
C GLU A 142 -6.32 9.53 -16.96
N ALA A 143 -5.09 9.55 -16.45
CA ALA A 143 -3.92 9.20 -17.24
C ALA A 143 -3.99 7.74 -17.72
N ASP A 144 -4.38 6.80 -16.86
CA ASP A 144 -4.51 5.39 -17.19
C ASP A 144 -5.65 5.14 -18.20
N ILE A 145 -6.75 5.89 -18.04
CA ILE A 145 -7.89 5.85 -18.97
C ILE A 145 -7.46 6.35 -20.36
N LYS A 146 -6.77 7.51 -20.42
CA LYS A 146 -6.26 8.08 -21.68
C LYS A 146 -5.23 7.16 -22.35
N ASN A 147 -4.44 6.45 -21.55
CA ASN A 147 -3.38 5.58 -22.04
C ASN A 147 -3.84 4.15 -22.40
N ARG A 148 -5.11 3.77 -22.15
CA ARG A 148 -5.63 2.41 -22.40
C ARG A 148 -4.72 1.32 -21.85
N MET A 149 -4.34 1.44 -20.58
CA MET A 149 -3.37 0.56 -19.94
C MET A 149 -3.74 -0.93 -20.07
N VAL A 150 -2.84 -1.72 -20.65
CA VAL A 150 -2.96 -3.18 -20.72
C VAL A 150 -2.06 -3.81 -19.66
N ALA A 151 -2.66 -4.59 -18.77
CA ALA A 151 -1.92 -5.31 -17.74
C ALA A 151 -1.37 -6.64 -18.28
N PRO A 152 -0.09 -6.98 -18.01
CA PRO A 152 0.38 -8.35 -18.17
C PRO A 152 -0.35 -9.28 -17.18
N GLN A 153 -0.41 -10.59 -17.50
CA GLN A 153 -0.99 -11.58 -16.59
C GLN A 153 -0.20 -11.65 -15.26
N LEU A 154 -0.94 -11.82 -14.17
CA LEU A 154 -0.36 -12.03 -12.84
C LEU A 154 0.01 -13.50 -12.69
N LYS A 155 1.14 -13.78 -12.03
CA LYS A 155 1.64 -15.15 -11.79
C LYS A 155 1.51 -15.59 -10.33
N ASN A 156 0.86 -14.78 -9.51
CA ASN A 156 0.89 -14.93 -8.06
C ASN A 156 -0.05 -16.03 -7.57
N PHE A 157 0.49 -16.88 -6.68
CA PHE A 157 -0.17 -18.02 -6.07
C PHE A 157 -0.55 -19.17 -7.01
N GLU A 158 0.03 -19.23 -8.21
CA GLU A 158 -0.05 -20.44 -9.05
C GLU A 158 0.46 -21.65 -8.25
N GLY A 159 -0.43 -22.57 -7.88
CA GLY A 159 -0.13 -23.73 -7.04
C GLY A 159 -0.42 -23.59 -5.53
N ILE A 160 -0.54 -22.35 -5.02
CA ILE A 160 -0.96 -22.06 -3.62
C ILE A 160 -2.47 -21.78 -3.54
N LEU A 161 -3.05 -21.13 -4.55
CA LEU A 161 -4.48 -20.85 -4.69
C LEU A 161 -4.95 -21.35 -6.07
N SER A 162 -6.11 -22.02 -6.15
CA SER A 162 -6.71 -22.34 -7.45
C SER A 162 -7.17 -21.05 -8.12
N THR A 163 -6.69 -20.77 -9.33
CA THR A 163 -7.09 -19.62 -10.14
C THR A 163 -8.29 -19.92 -11.06
N ASP A 164 -8.91 -21.09 -10.94
CA ASP A 164 -10.07 -21.48 -11.74
C ASP A 164 -11.35 -20.78 -11.25
N ALA A 165 -11.48 -19.50 -11.59
CA ALA A 165 -12.68 -18.71 -11.34
C ALA A 165 -13.91 -19.17 -12.14
N ASN A 166 -13.75 -20.09 -13.09
CA ASN A 166 -14.84 -20.57 -13.95
C ASN A 166 -15.64 -21.73 -13.34
N SER A 167 -15.15 -22.41 -12.31
CA SER A 167 -15.85 -23.56 -11.69
C SER A 167 -16.59 -23.22 -10.40
N LEU A 168 -16.56 -21.96 -9.95
CA LEU A 168 -17.08 -21.54 -8.64
C LEU A 168 -18.31 -20.62 -8.73
N TYR A 169 -18.94 -20.52 -9.91
CA TYR A 169 -20.18 -19.78 -10.10
C TYR A 169 -21.39 -20.70 -9.85
N ASP A 170 -21.77 -20.87 -8.58
CA ASP A 170 -23.12 -21.29 -8.22
C ASP A 170 -23.92 -20.05 -7.79
N PRO A 171 -24.97 -19.64 -8.51
CA PRO A 171 -25.80 -18.49 -8.15
C PRO A 171 -26.59 -18.66 -6.84
N SER A 172 -26.60 -19.87 -6.26
CA SER A 172 -27.40 -20.22 -5.09
C SER A 172 -26.62 -20.30 -3.78
N GLU A 173 -25.27 -20.29 -3.81
CA GLU A 173 -24.44 -20.29 -2.61
C GLU A 173 -23.65 -18.98 -2.45
N SER A 174 -23.56 -18.48 -1.21
CA SER A 174 -22.73 -17.32 -0.89
C SER A 174 -21.27 -17.60 -1.24
N THR A 175 -20.68 -16.74 -2.07
CA THR A 175 -19.28 -16.78 -2.55
C THR A 175 -18.20 -16.94 -1.48
N CYS A 176 -18.52 -16.73 -0.19
CA CYS A 176 -17.64 -17.07 0.92
C CYS A 176 -17.32 -18.57 1.04
N LEU A 177 -18.26 -19.48 0.75
CA LEU A 177 -18.06 -20.93 0.95
C LEU A 177 -17.08 -21.55 -0.05
N SER A 178 -17.07 -21.07 -1.29
CA SER A 178 -16.25 -21.62 -2.38
C SER A 178 -14.76 -21.23 -2.26
N MET A 179 -14.49 -20.02 -1.74
CA MET A 179 -13.15 -19.59 -1.35
C MET A 179 -12.69 -20.27 -0.05
N TRP A 180 -13.63 -20.54 0.88
CA TRP A 180 -13.38 -21.33 2.09
C TRP A 180 -12.81 -22.70 1.73
N MET A 181 -13.46 -23.45 0.81
CA MET A 181 -12.96 -24.76 0.34
C MET A 181 -11.57 -24.69 -0.32
N THR A 182 -11.25 -23.65 -1.08
CA THR A 182 -9.96 -23.59 -1.82
C THR A 182 -8.77 -23.32 -0.89
N LEU A 183 -8.99 -22.60 0.23
CA LEU A 183 -7.97 -22.26 1.23
C LEU A 183 -7.83 -23.31 2.36
N THR A 184 -8.83 -24.18 2.56
CA THR A 184 -8.91 -25.12 3.70
C THR A 184 -8.70 -26.60 3.34
N LEU A 185 -8.43 -26.95 2.08
CA LEU A 185 -8.14 -28.35 1.70
C LEU A 185 -6.71 -28.77 2.07
N HIS A 186 -6.42 -28.82 3.36
CA HIS A 186 -5.49 -29.74 4.03
C HIS A 186 -5.74 -29.71 5.55
N ASP A 187 -5.73 -30.87 6.21
CA ASP A 187 -6.03 -31.06 7.63
C ASP A 187 -5.08 -30.34 8.63
N GLU A 188 -4.18 -29.45 8.16
CA GLU A 188 -3.13 -28.78 8.96
C GLU A 188 -3.12 -27.24 8.91
N GLY A 189 -4.09 -26.59 8.26
CA GLY A 189 -4.21 -25.11 8.20
C GLY A 189 -4.09 -24.51 6.79
N SER A 190 -4.04 -23.17 6.68
CA SER A 190 -3.96 -22.50 5.35
C SER A 190 -2.64 -22.77 4.64
N LYS A 191 -2.68 -23.09 3.33
CA LYS A 191 -1.49 -23.21 2.47
C LYS A 191 -0.58 -21.98 2.52
N VAL A 192 -1.15 -20.79 2.74
CA VAL A 192 -0.39 -19.54 2.89
C VAL A 192 0.37 -19.52 4.22
N GLU A 193 -0.22 -20.03 5.30
CA GLU A 193 0.43 -20.10 6.61
C GLU A 193 1.55 -21.15 6.62
N ALA A 194 1.32 -22.33 6.05
CA ALA A 194 2.34 -23.37 5.91
C ALA A 194 3.53 -22.85 5.08
N PHE A 195 3.25 -22.27 3.91
CA PHE A 195 4.26 -21.65 3.05
C PHE A 195 5.07 -20.56 3.77
N VAL A 196 4.40 -19.69 4.53
CA VAL A 196 5.06 -18.63 5.30
C VAL A 196 5.99 -19.20 6.37
N LYS A 197 5.54 -20.23 7.10
CA LYS A 197 6.33 -20.87 8.17
C LYS A 197 7.53 -21.63 7.63
N GLU A 198 7.41 -22.25 6.46
CA GLU A 198 8.51 -23.00 5.82
C GLU A 198 9.56 -22.10 5.16
N THR A 199 9.14 -20.95 4.63
CA THR A 199 9.99 -20.13 3.74
C THR A 199 10.70 -18.98 4.47
N PHE A 200 10.15 -18.46 5.57
CA PHE A 200 10.68 -17.27 6.23
C PHE A 200 11.31 -17.59 7.60
N ASP A 201 12.60 -17.26 7.76
CA ASP A 201 13.37 -17.48 9.00
C ASP A 201 12.86 -16.61 10.15
N ALA A 202 12.31 -17.29 11.16
CA ALA A 202 11.81 -16.77 12.43
C ALA A 202 12.87 -16.03 13.28
N SER A 203 14.16 -16.30 13.10
CA SER A 203 15.22 -15.86 14.01
C SER A 203 15.75 -14.43 13.76
N LEU A 204 15.27 -13.73 12.72
CA LEU A 204 15.80 -12.45 12.27
C LEU A 204 14.75 -11.31 12.39
N CYS A 205 14.71 -10.70 13.58
CA CYS A 205 14.05 -9.45 14.05
C CYS A 205 12.61 -9.50 14.63
N TRP A 206 12.38 -8.61 15.62
CA TRP A 206 11.21 -8.37 16.50
C TRP A 206 9.96 -9.23 16.25
N GLU A 207 9.89 -10.30 17.05
CA GLU A 207 8.91 -11.38 17.08
C GLU A 207 8.71 -12.18 15.77
N PRO A 208 8.83 -13.52 15.83
CA PRO A 208 9.21 -14.39 14.72
C PRO A 208 8.05 -14.73 13.75
N SER A 209 7.42 -13.76 13.09
CA SER A 209 6.35 -14.07 12.11
C SER A 209 6.19 -13.04 10.99
N VAL A 210 5.97 -13.54 9.77
CA VAL A 210 5.50 -12.71 8.64
C VAL A 210 4.10 -12.20 8.97
N LYS A 211 3.82 -10.94 8.67
CA LYS A 211 2.52 -10.31 8.99
C LYS A 211 1.68 -10.15 7.72
N ILE A 212 0.36 -10.31 7.84
CA ILE A 212 -0.58 -10.08 6.74
C ILE A 212 -1.00 -8.62 6.77
N LEU A 213 -0.76 -7.89 5.68
CA LEU A 213 -1.24 -6.53 5.52
C LEU A 213 -2.52 -6.53 4.69
N PHE A 214 -3.66 -6.54 5.38
CA PHE A 214 -4.97 -6.46 4.73
C PHE A 214 -5.20 -5.04 4.23
N GLY A 215 -5.32 -4.89 2.91
CA GLY A 215 -5.63 -3.59 2.32
C GLY A 215 -7.12 -3.31 2.42
N CYS A 216 -7.52 -2.41 3.31
CA CYS A 216 -8.74 -1.63 3.13
C CYS A 216 -8.46 -0.63 2.01
N LEU A 217 -8.68 -1.05 0.77
CA LEU A 217 -8.96 -0.07 -0.27
C LEU A 217 -10.12 0.79 0.24
N ASN A 218 -10.19 2.08 -0.10
CA ASN A 218 -11.45 2.84 -0.01
C ASN A 218 -12.46 2.32 -1.08
N GLU A 219 -12.61 1.00 -1.20
CA GLU A 219 -13.68 0.27 -1.87
C GLU A 219 -15.06 0.52 -1.23
N TRP A 220 -15.13 1.32 -0.16
CA TRP A 220 -16.21 1.25 0.83
C TRP A 220 -17.15 2.46 0.83
N LEU A 221 -16.90 3.51 0.03
CA LEU A 221 -17.78 4.68 -0.05
C LEU A 221 -17.76 5.38 -1.42
N ARG A 222 -18.66 4.98 -2.34
CA ARG A 222 -19.56 5.81 -3.20
C ARG A 222 -19.85 5.22 -4.60
N SER A 223 -21.14 5.27 -4.93
CA SER A 223 -21.80 5.30 -6.26
C SER A 223 -22.52 6.68 -6.35
N PRO A 224 -23.11 7.22 -7.46
CA PRO A 224 -23.20 6.85 -8.89
C PRO A 224 -22.85 8.01 -9.89
N CYS A 225 -23.05 7.78 -11.20
CA CYS A 225 -23.20 8.74 -12.34
C CYS A 225 -21.93 9.17 -13.13
N ASP A 226 -21.81 8.81 -14.42
CA ASP A 226 -22.37 9.54 -15.57
C ASP A 226 -21.85 8.89 -16.89
N VAL A 227 -22.57 7.90 -17.43
CA VAL A 227 -22.37 7.48 -18.84
C VAL A 227 -23.45 8.18 -19.65
N ARG A 228 -23.14 9.39 -20.10
CA ARG A 228 -23.96 10.04 -21.13
C ARG A 228 -23.48 9.57 -22.50
N ASP A 229 -24.48 9.06 -23.22
CA ASP A 229 -24.61 8.92 -24.67
C ASP A 229 -24.19 7.57 -25.31
N PRO A 230 -25.17 6.69 -25.66
CA PRO A 230 -24.94 5.47 -26.43
C PRO A 230 -24.70 5.68 -27.94
N ALA A 231 -24.65 6.90 -28.45
CA ALA A 231 -24.77 7.14 -29.91
C ALA A 231 -23.48 6.97 -30.76
N THR A 232 -22.36 6.44 -30.24
CA THR A 232 -21.09 6.35 -31.00
C THR A 232 -20.42 4.98 -30.99
N VAL A 233 -21.20 3.90 -31.18
CA VAL A 233 -20.65 2.59 -31.55
C VAL A 233 -21.10 2.23 -32.97
N PRO A 234 -20.18 2.15 -33.96
CA PRO A 234 -20.51 1.66 -35.29
C PRO A 234 -21.06 0.23 -35.21
N ASN A 235 -22.19 0.02 -35.89
CA ASN A 235 -22.94 -1.22 -35.98
C ASN A 235 -22.06 -2.47 -36.17
N GLY A 236 -22.18 -3.42 -35.25
CA GLY A 236 -21.59 -4.75 -35.35
C GLY A 236 -22.07 -5.68 -34.25
N TYR A 237 -23.29 -6.20 -34.41
CA TYR A 237 -23.81 -7.46 -33.83
C TYR A 237 -23.44 -7.82 -32.37
N ILE A 238 -24.36 -7.57 -31.43
CA ILE A 238 -24.53 -8.40 -30.21
C ILE A 238 -26.05 -8.53 -29.92
N PRO A 239 -26.62 -9.73 -29.69
CA PRO A 239 -28.07 -9.96 -29.55
C PRO A 239 -28.70 -9.28 -28.32
N SER A 240 -29.94 -8.82 -28.51
CA SER A 240 -30.82 -8.03 -27.62
C SER A 240 -31.16 -8.61 -26.23
N LEU A 241 -30.57 -9.75 -25.83
CA LEU A 241 -30.74 -10.34 -24.49
C LEU A 241 -29.80 -9.73 -23.44
N GLN A 242 -28.59 -9.30 -23.82
CA GLN A 242 -27.62 -8.74 -22.87
C GLN A 242 -27.96 -7.33 -22.38
N VAL A 243 -28.70 -6.54 -23.16
CA VAL A 243 -29.07 -5.16 -22.79
C VAL A 243 -30.09 -5.15 -21.65
N ARG A 244 -31.07 -6.08 -21.67
CA ARG A 244 -32.08 -6.19 -20.59
C ARG A 244 -31.49 -6.76 -19.29
N GLU A 245 -30.45 -7.56 -19.38
CA GLU A 245 -29.74 -8.11 -18.22
C GLU A 245 -28.83 -7.05 -17.58
N ALA A 246 -28.15 -6.25 -18.39
CA ALA A 246 -27.39 -5.08 -17.94
C ALA A 246 -28.29 -4.02 -17.26
N GLU A 247 -29.49 -3.77 -17.78
CA GLU A 247 -30.47 -2.86 -17.15
C GLU A 247 -31.10 -3.40 -15.86
N ARG A 248 -31.09 -4.73 -15.65
CA ARG A 248 -31.54 -5.37 -14.41
C ARG A 248 -30.45 -5.35 -13.34
N LEU A 249 -29.18 -5.51 -13.73
CA LEU A 249 -28.01 -5.39 -12.87
C LEU A 249 -27.85 -3.95 -12.34
N ASN A 250 -28.06 -2.94 -13.20
CA ASN A 250 -27.97 -1.52 -12.82
C ASN A 250 -28.96 -1.08 -11.72
N ARG A 251 -30.09 -1.75 -11.55
CA ARG A 251 -31.11 -1.37 -10.55
C ARG A 251 -30.77 -1.81 -9.11
N ASN A 252 -29.81 -2.72 -8.94
CA ASN A 252 -29.44 -3.26 -7.63
C ASN A 252 -28.10 -2.73 -7.09
N GLU A 253 -27.36 -1.89 -7.83
CA GLU A 253 -26.02 -1.42 -7.43
C GLU A 253 -26.02 -0.40 -6.29
N ASN A 254 -27.17 0.23 -5.97
CA ASN A 254 -27.31 1.04 -4.75
C ASN A 254 -27.18 0.22 -3.45
N SER A 255 -27.29 -1.12 -3.53
CA SER A 255 -27.10 -2.02 -2.40
C SER A 255 -25.64 -2.45 -2.18
N SER A 256 -24.75 -2.27 -3.17
CA SER A 256 -23.39 -2.80 -3.11
C SER A 256 -22.51 -2.03 -2.12
N ALA A 257 -22.57 -0.70 -2.11
CA ALA A 257 -21.79 0.12 -1.18
C ALA A 257 -22.23 -0.06 0.29
N ALA A 258 -23.53 -0.29 0.52
CA ALA A 258 -24.08 -0.56 1.85
C ALA A 258 -23.74 -1.98 2.35
N ARG A 259 -23.74 -2.99 1.46
CA ARG A 259 -23.36 -4.37 1.79
C ARG A 259 -21.87 -4.54 2.03
N ILE A 260 -21.04 -3.69 1.42
CA ILE A 260 -19.59 -3.73 1.59
C ILE A 260 -19.25 -3.29 3.01
N ALA A 261 -19.70 -2.13 3.51
CA ALA A 261 -19.49 -1.66 4.90
C ALA A 261 -19.76 -2.69 6.03
N GLU A 262 -20.69 -3.62 5.82
CA GLU A 262 -21.02 -4.71 6.77
C GLU A 262 -20.01 -5.86 6.80
N GLN A 263 -19.05 -5.93 5.85
CA GLN A 263 -18.22 -7.09 5.57
C GLN A 263 -16.81 -7.03 6.22
N PHE A 264 -16.37 -5.87 6.71
CA PHE A 264 -15.04 -5.68 7.30
C PHE A 264 -14.77 -6.58 8.51
N LEU A 265 -15.77 -6.77 9.38
CA LEU A 265 -15.67 -7.63 10.55
C LEU A 265 -15.59 -9.12 10.17
N PRO A 266 -16.54 -9.67 9.37
CA PRO A 266 -16.46 -11.03 8.87
C PRO A 266 -15.12 -11.37 8.22
N ASP A 267 -14.51 -10.44 7.48
CA ASP A 267 -13.27 -10.72 6.74
C ASP A 267 -12.06 -10.86 7.66
N ILE A 268 -11.97 -10.01 8.69
CA ILE A 268 -10.90 -10.10 9.66
C ILE A 268 -11.09 -11.33 10.55
N GLU A 269 -12.33 -11.64 10.96
CA GLU A 269 -12.64 -12.86 11.71
C GLU A 269 -12.33 -14.12 10.89
N TRP A 270 -12.69 -14.13 9.61
CA TRP A 270 -12.35 -15.20 8.69
C TRP A 270 -10.85 -15.34 8.51
N LEU A 271 -10.11 -14.24 8.27
CA LEU A 271 -8.65 -14.29 8.15
C LEU A 271 -8.02 -14.89 9.40
N LYS A 272 -8.46 -14.48 10.59
CA LYS A 272 -8.01 -15.04 11.88
C LYS A 272 -8.36 -16.52 12.03
N SER A 273 -9.46 -16.99 11.43
CA SER A 273 -9.84 -18.40 11.48
C SER A 273 -8.93 -19.30 10.64
N ILE A 274 -8.27 -18.74 9.62
CA ILE A 274 -7.40 -19.50 8.71
C ILE A 274 -5.91 -19.23 8.91
N THR A 275 -5.53 -18.28 9.78
CA THR A 275 -4.13 -17.99 10.06
C THR A 275 -3.87 -17.42 11.47
N ASN A 276 -2.72 -17.78 12.04
CA ASN A 276 -2.22 -17.21 13.30
C ASN A 276 -1.27 -16.01 13.09
N LEU A 277 -1.01 -15.63 11.84
CA LEU A 277 -0.08 -14.53 11.56
C LEU A 277 -0.68 -13.18 12.01
N PRO A 278 0.15 -12.24 12.50
CA PRO A 278 -0.33 -10.91 12.87
C PRO A 278 -0.93 -10.19 11.66
N ILE A 279 -2.16 -9.69 11.79
CA ILE A 279 -2.87 -8.97 10.72
C ILE A 279 -2.77 -7.47 10.97
N LEU A 280 -2.33 -6.71 9.97
CA LEU A 280 -2.38 -5.25 9.97
C LEU A 280 -3.42 -4.76 8.96
N ILE A 281 -4.13 -3.69 9.27
CA ILE A 281 -5.04 -3.04 8.33
C ILE A 281 -4.39 -1.81 7.72
N LYS A 282 -4.30 -1.76 6.39
CA LYS A 282 -3.82 -0.59 5.64
C LYS A 282 -4.98 0.14 5.02
N GLY A 283 -4.97 1.47 5.07
CA GLY A 283 -6.05 2.28 4.50
C GLY A 283 -6.82 3.09 5.53
N VAL A 284 -6.38 3.08 6.79
CA VAL A 284 -7.05 3.76 7.90
C VAL A 284 -6.80 5.27 7.77
N LEU A 285 -7.86 6.06 7.82
CA LEU A 285 -7.83 7.52 7.69
C LEU A 285 -8.81 8.24 8.64
N THR A 286 -9.51 7.49 9.50
CA THR A 286 -10.42 8.07 10.50
C THR A 286 -10.32 7.30 11.82
N HIS A 287 -10.45 8.02 12.93
CA HIS A 287 -10.33 7.45 14.26
C HIS A 287 -11.36 6.35 14.55
N GLU A 288 -12.55 6.40 13.95
CA GLU A 288 -13.57 5.36 14.13
C GLU A 288 -13.08 4.02 13.58
N VAL A 289 -12.41 4.05 12.41
CA VAL A 289 -11.83 2.86 11.79
C VAL A 289 -10.63 2.36 12.59
N ALA A 290 -9.76 3.25 13.09
CA ALA A 290 -8.65 2.85 13.97
C ALA A 290 -9.16 2.19 15.27
N ARG A 291 -10.14 2.78 15.95
CA ARG A 291 -10.74 2.20 17.15
C ARG A 291 -11.35 0.84 16.85
N LYS A 292 -12.09 0.73 15.73
CA LYS A 292 -12.71 -0.52 15.34
C LYS A 292 -11.68 -1.60 15.02
N ALA A 293 -10.61 -1.26 14.31
CA ALA A 293 -9.51 -2.18 14.04
C ALA A 293 -8.94 -2.77 15.34
N VAL A 294 -8.74 -1.93 16.36
CA VAL A 294 -8.26 -2.37 17.67
C VAL A 294 -9.28 -3.24 18.41
N GLU A 295 -10.57 -2.89 18.40
CA GLU A 295 -11.64 -3.71 19.00
C GLU A 295 -11.69 -5.13 18.42
N VAL A 296 -11.41 -5.24 17.13
CA VAL A 296 -11.40 -6.52 16.41
C VAL A 296 -10.11 -7.29 16.66
N GLY A 297 -9.13 -6.68 17.32
CA GLY A 297 -7.88 -7.30 17.74
C GLY A 297 -6.90 -7.51 16.59
N VAL A 298 -6.80 -6.57 15.65
CA VAL A 298 -5.69 -6.59 14.68
C VAL A 298 -4.36 -6.31 15.38
N ALA A 299 -3.26 -6.68 14.75
CA ALA A 299 -1.90 -6.50 15.30
C ALA A 299 -1.26 -5.16 14.91
N GLY A 300 -1.97 -4.28 14.20
CA GLY A 300 -1.51 -2.94 13.84
C GLY A 300 -2.35 -2.29 12.75
N ILE A 301 -2.12 -1.00 12.52
CA ILE A 301 -2.74 -0.25 11.44
C ILE A 301 -1.68 0.49 10.60
N VAL A 302 -2.02 0.79 9.35
CA VAL A 302 -1.23 1.63 8.47
C VAL A 302 -2.11 2.77 7.96
N VAL A 303 -1.79 3.98 8.42
CA VAL A 303 -2.39 5.23 7.98
C VAL A 303 -1.99 5.49 6.54
N SER A 304 -2.95 5.41 5.64
CA SER A 304 -2.68 5.31 4.20
C SER A 304 -3.89 5.73 3.38
N ASN A 305 -3.71 6.62 2.40
CA ASN A 305 -4.69 6.87 1.34
C ASN A 305 -4.25 6.27 -0.01
N HIS A 306 -3.46 5.19 0.02
CA HIS A 306 -2.88 4.55 -1.16
C HIS A 306 -2.03 5.50 -2.02
N GLY A 307 -1.41 6.50 -1.38
CA GLY A 307 -0.65 7.53 -2.09
C GLY A 307 -1.49 8.35 -3.05
N GLY A 308 -2.78 8.56 -2.75
CA GLY A 308 -3.71 9.36 -3.57
C GLY A 308 -4.18 8.67 -4.85
N HIS A 309 -4.18 7.33 -4.90
CA HIS A 309 -4.65 6.56 -6.06
C HIS A 309 -6.14 6.17 -6.01
N GLN A 310 -6.80 6.36 -4.86
CA GLN A 310 -8.16 5.87 -4.60
C GLN A 310 -9.16 7.02 -4.57
N LEU A 311 -9.58 7.48 -3.40
CA LEU A 311 -10.47 8.63 -3.29
C LEU A 311 -9.66 9.93 -3.29
N ASP A 312 -9.88 10.78 -4.30
CA ASP A 312 -9.31 12.13 -4.32
C ASP A 312 -10.06 13.07 -3.35
N TYR A 313 -9.44 14.17 -2.98
CA TYR A 313 -9.91 15.10 -1.93
C TYR A 313 -10.09 14.46 -0.54
N THR A 314 -9.39 13.34 -0.27
CA THR A 314 -9.23 12.82 1.09
C THR A 314 -8.20 13.61 1.89
N PRO A 315 -8.29 13.60 3.23
CA PRO A 315 -7.22 14.10 4.10
C PRO A 315 -5.87 13.47 3.76
N THR A 316 -4.80 14.22 4.06
CA THR A 316 -3.45 13.70 3.89
C THR A 316 -3.10 12.76 5.03
N THR A 317 -2.31 11.72 4.76
CA THR A 317 -2.00 10.71 5.79
C THR A 317 -1.31 11.30 7.01
N ILE A 318 -0.40 12.25 6.81
CA ILE A 318 0.30 12.92 7.90
C ILE A 318 -0.60 13.87 8.72
N SER A 319 -1.68 14.41 8.13
CA SER A 319 -2.58 15.32 8.84
C SER A 319 -3.55 14.60 9.77
N VAL A 320 -3.87 13.34 9.49
CA VAL A 320 -4.75 12.51 10.34
C VAL A 320 -3.95 11.64 11.32
N LEU A 321 -2.62 11.52 11.14
CA LEU A 321 -1.81 10.57 11.91
C LEU A 321 -1.95 10.71 13.44
N GLU A 322 -1.94 11.93 13.98
CA GLU A 322 -2.09 12.13 15.44
C GLU A 322 -3.43 11.59 15.95
N GLU A 323 -4.50 11.87 15.21
CA GLU A 323 -5.86 11.40 15.52
C GLU A 323 -5.92 9.86 15.55
N GLU A 324 -5.28 9.20 14.58
CA GLU A 324 -5.22 7.73 14.53
C GLU A 324 -4.37 7.14 15.66
N VAL A 325 -3.25 7.77 16.00
CA VAL A 325 -2.39 7.36 17.13
C VAL A 325 -3.15 7.45 18.45
N ASP A 326 -3.87 8.54 18.67
CA ASP A 326 -4.72 8.74 19.85
C ASP A 326 -5.86 7.72 19.90
N ALA A 327 -6.49 7.45 18.75
CA ALA A 327 -7.57 6.47 18.60
C ALA A 327 -7.13 5.05 18.95
N VAL A 328 -5.92 4.68 18.57
CA VAL A 328 -5.31 3.38 18.90
C VAL A 328 -4.91 3.30 20.38
N GLY A 329 -4.53 4.42 20.98
CA GLY A 329 -4.20 4.50 22.41
C GLY A 329 -3.04 3.59 22.82
N GLY A 330 -2.05 3.43 21.93
CA GLY A 330 -0.86 2.60 22.16
C GLY A 330 -1.10 1.08 22.20
N LYS A 331 -2.30 0.59 21.88
CA LYS A 331 -2.64 -0.84 21.95
C LYS A 331 -2.02 -1.67 20.83
N VAL A 332 -1.85 -1.08 19.65
CA VAL A 332 -1.25 -1.72 18.47
C VAL A 332 -0.33 -0.74 17.76
N PRO A 333 0.65 -1.22 16.97
CA PRO A 333 1.51 -0.35 16.21
C PRO A 333 0.78 0.44 15.12
N VAL A 334 1.21 1.70 14.93
CA VAL A 334 0.72 2.59 13.86
C VAL A 334 1.85 2.86 12.89
N LEU A 335 1.66 2.50 11.62
CA LEU A 335 2.59 2.81 10.53
C LEU A 335 1.98 3.87 9.61
N LEU A 336 2.81 4.52 8.80
CA LEU A 336 2.33 5.52 7.84
C LEU A 336 2.89 5.28 6.43
N ASP A 337 2.06 5.48 5.41
CA ASP A 337 2.52 5.69 4.04
C ASP A 337 1.88 6.94 3.41
N GLY A 338 2.24 7.23 2.16
CA GLY A 338 1.72 8.39 1.43
C GLY A 338 2.57 9.64 1.64
N GLY A 339 3.07 10.22 0.54
CA GLY A 339 3.78 11.52 0.57
C GLY A 339 5.25 11.52 0.97
N VAL A 340 5.78 10.50 1.67
CA VAL A 340 7.19 10.47 2.15
C VAL A 340 8.21 10.57 1.00
N ARG A 341 9.06 11.61 1.00
CA ARG A 341 10.10 11.85 -0.03
C ARG A 341 11.46 12.28 0.53
N ARG A 342 11.53 12.66 1.80
CA ARG A 342 12.74 13.12 2.50
C ARG A 342 12.95 12.38 3.81
N GLY A 343 14.19 12.35 4.29
CA GLY A 343 14.49 11.89 5.65
C GLY A 343 13.76 12.70 6.73
N THR A 344 13.55 14.00 6.48
CA THR A 344 12.74 14.85 7.37
C THR A 344 11.27 14.44 7.44
N ASP A 345 10.73 13.84 6.37
CA ASP A 345 9.33 13.37 6.36
C ASP A 345 9.18 12.15 7.26
N VAL A 346 10.17 11.25 7.22
CA VAL A 346 10.29 10.12 8.15
C VAL A 346 10.27 10.62 9.59
N PHE A 347 11.17 11.55 9.92
CA PHE A 347 11.27 12.12 11.27
C PHE A 347 9.94 12.74 11.74
N LYS A 348 9.26 13.50 10.86
CA LYS A 348 7.96 14.11 11.17
C LYS A 348 6.90 13.07 11.48
N ALA A 349 6.79 12.00 10.68
CA ALA A 349 5.83 10.94 10.94
C ALA A 349 6.08 10.24 12.28
N LEU A 350 7.35 9.96 12.61
CA LEU A 350 7.70 9.34 13.90
C LEU A 350 7.40 10.26 15.08
N ALA A 351 7.71 11.55 14.95
CA ALA A 351 7.39 12.54 15.98
C ALA A 351 5.89 12.66 16.23
N LEU A 352 5.05 12.41 15.21
CA LEU A 352 3.59 12.39 15.34
C LEU A 352 3.04 11.02 15.79
N GLY A 353 3.90 10.05 16.11
CA GLY A 353 3.52 8.79 16.75
C GLY A 353 3.49 7.55 15.84
N ALA A 354 3.87 7.67 14.56
CA ALA A 354 4.13 6.49 13.75
C ALA A 354 5.36 5.72 14.28
N GLN A 355 5.40 4.40 14.11
CA GLN A 355 6.56 3.57 14.47
C GLN A 355 7.40 3.14 13.28
N ALA A 356 6.82 3.16 12.08
CA ALA A 356 7.53 2.96 10.83
C ALA A 356 6.83 3.70 9.69
N VAL A 357 7.60 4.00 8.64
CA VAL A 357 7.08 4.58 7.40
C VAL A 357 7.33 3.66 6.21
N LEU A 358 6.35 3.59 5.32
CA LEU A 358 6.42 2.78 4.11
C LEU A 358 6.59 3.67 2.89
N VAL A 359 7.59 3.35 2.06
CA VAL A 359 7.96 4.15 0.87
C VAL A 359 7.57 3.41 -0.40
N GLY A 360 6.73 4.04 -1.22
CA GLY A 360 6.22 3.49 -2.50
C GLY A 360 6.94 4.05 -3.72
N ARG A 361 6.38 5.08 -4.36
CA ARG A 361 6.84 5.63 -5.65
C ARG A 361 8.36 5.86 -5.77
N PRO A 362 9.07 6.43 -4.77
CA PRO A 362 10.52 6.56 -4.84
C PRO A 362 11.25 5.26 -5.16
N VAL A 363 10.83 4.15 -4.55
CA VAL A 363 11.43 2.81 -4.77
C VAL A 363 11.19 2.36 -6.22
N ILE A 364 9.99 2.56 -6.74
CA ILE A 364 9.67 2.23 -8.14
C ILE A 364 10.49 3.07 -9.12
N TYR A 365 10.68 4.36 -8.83
CA TYR A 365 11.51 5.22 -9.66
C TYR A 365 12.99 4.81 -9.63
N GLY A 366 13.51 4.44 -8.46
CA GLY A 366 14.84 3.85 -8.32
C GLY A 366 14.98 2.56 -9.11
N LEU A 367 13.99 1.68 -9.01
CA LEU A 367 13.94 0.42 -9.75
C LEU A 367 13.97 0.65 -11.27
N ALA A 368 13.18 1.60 -11.76
CA ALA A 368 13.15 1.96 -13.18
C ALA A 368 14.50 2.52 -13.65
N ALA A 369 15.10 3.41 -12.86
CA ALA A 369 16.33 4.10 -13.25
C ALA A 369 17.54 3.15 -13.33
N ASN A 370 17.70 2.21 -12.40
CA ASN A 370 18.88 1.34 -12.38
C ASN A 370 18.68 0.04 -11.57
N GLY A 371 17.53 -0.62 -11.69
CA GLY A 371 17.28 -1.92 -11.08
C GLY A 371 17.47 -1.94 -9.56
N GLU A 372 18.09 -3.00 -9.04
CA GLU A 372 18.45 -3.13 -7.62
C GLU A 372 19.28 -1.94 -7.13
N HIS A 373 20.27 -1.49 -7.92
CA HIS A 373 21.16 -0.40 -7.53
C HIS A 373 20.40 0.91 -7.30
N GLY A 374 19.46 1.25 -8.19
CA GLY A 374 18.65 2.45 -8.04
C GLY A 374 17.75 2.40 -6.80
N VAL A 375 17.16 1.24 -6.49
CA VAL A 375 16.40 1.05 -5.23
C VAL A 375 17.30 1.26 -4.01
N ARG A 376 18.50 0.67 -4.00
CA ARG A 376 19.47 0.83 -2.91
C ARG A 376 19.85 2.29 -2.71
N ARG A 377 20.06 3.04 -3.79
CA ARG A 377 20.38 4.47 -3.71
C ARG A 377 19.24 5.30 -3.14
N VAL A 378 17.99 5.02 -3.52
CA VAL A 378 16.82 5.70 -2.93
C VAL A 378 16.73 5.45 -1.43
N ILE A 379 16.83 4.19 -0.98
CA ILE A 379 16.75 3.86 0.44
C ILE A 379 17.92 4.50 1.21
N LYS A 380 19.13 4.44 0.65
CA LYS A 380 20.31 5.06 1.25
C LYS A 380 20.15 6.57 1.40
N MET A 381 19.68 7.29 0.37
CA MET A 381 19.44 8.74 0.48
C MET A 381 18.43 9.09 1.56
N LEU A 382 17.34 8.33 1.67
CA LEU A 382 16.35 8.53 2.74
C LEU A 382 16.95 8.29 4.12
N LYS A 383 17.76 7.24 4.28
CA LYS A 383 18.45 6.94 5.54
C LYS A 383 19.49 8.01 5.89
N ASP A 384 20.33 8.40 4.94
CA ASP A 384 21.37 9.43 5.13
C ASP A 384 20.73 10.80 5.51
N GLU A 385 19.63 11.20 4.85
CA GLU A 385 18.87 12.41 5.22
C GLU A 385 18.19 12.28 6.60
N PHE A 386 17.69 11.09 6.94
CA PHE A 386 17.03 10.82 8.21
C PHE A 386 18.03 10.83 9.38
N GLU A 387 19.20 10.21 9.20
CA GLU A 387 20.33 10.23 10.13
C GLU A 387 20.74 11.66 10.46
N LEU A 388 20.93 12.49 9.42
CA LEU A 388 21.26 13.89 9.59
C LEU A 388 20.17 14.65 10.34
N THR A 389 18.90 14.37 10.05
CA THR A 389 17.77 14.98 10.76
C THR A 389 17.75 14.60 12.23
N MET A 390 17.95 13.32 12.55
CA MET A 390 18.04 12.81 13.92
C MET A 390 19.20 13.45 14.68
N ALA A 391 20.38 13.55 14.05
CA ALA A 391 21.54 14.22 14.63
C ALA A 391 21.25 15.69 14.97
N LEU A 392 20.65 16.42 14.03
CA LEU A 392 20.28 17.82 14.21
C LEU A 392 19.10 18.02 15.18
N CYS A 393 18.28 17.01 15.40
CA CYS A 393 17.21 17.08 16.40
C CYS A 393 17.60 16.50 17.75
N GLY A 394 18.85 16.05 17.92
CA GLY A 394 19.35 15.50 19.18
C GLY A 394 18.69 14.17 19.56
N CYS A 395 18.41 13.31 18.58
CA CYS A 395 17.75 12.02 18.77
C CYS A 395 18.71 10.88 18.39
N PRO A 396 19.46 10.27 19.32
CA PRO A 396 20.32 9.13 19.03
C PRO A 396 19.54 7.83 18.73
N GLY A 397 18.29 7.70 19.19
CA GLY A 397 17.41 6.59 18.85
C GLY A 397 16.05 7.06 18.34
N VAL A 398 15.36 6.17 17.62
CA VAL A 398 13.98 6.42 17.15
C VAL A 398 13.01 6.70 18.31
N MET A 399 13.25 6.13 19.49
CA MET A 399 12.43 6.35 20.70
C MET A 399 12.59 7.77 21.28
N ASP A 400 13.69 8.46 20.95
CA ASP A 400 13.90 9.85 21.36
C ASP A 400 13.09 10.84 20.52
N ILE A 401 12.55 10.39 19.38
CA ILE A 401 11.73 11.21 18.49
C ILE A 401 10.32 11.32 19.07
N THR A 402 10.06 12.42 19.77
CA THR A 402 8.76 12.72 20.38
C THR A 402 8.00 13.85 19.69
N ARG A 403 6.70 13.97 19.97
CA ARG A 403 5.82 15.07 19.50
C ARG A 403 6.37 16.47 19.74
N SER A 404 7.19 16.64 20.77
CA SER A 404 7.82 17.90 21.12
C SER A 404 8.90 18.39 20.12
N HIS A 405 9.30 17.55 19.15
CA HIS A 405 10.24 17.89 18.07
C HIS A 405 9.56 18.49 16.84
N VAL A 406 8.23 18.52 16.79
CA VAL A 406 7.48 19.08 15.66
C VAL A 406 6.53 20.17 16.11
N ARG A 407 6.26 21.11 15.22
CA ARG A 407 5.18 22.09 15.34
C ARG A 407 4.26 21.97 14.14
N THR A 408 2.99 21.68 14.39
CA THR A 408 1.94 21.57 13.37
C THR A 408 1.15 22.89 13.24
N GLU A 409 0.21 22.95 12.31
CA GLU A 409 -0.66 24.12 12.16
C GLU A 409 -1.63 24.26 13.34
N CYS A 410 -2.11 23.16 13.91
CA CYS A 410 -2.93 23.15 15.13
C CYS A 410 -2.20 23.82 16.30
N ASP A 411 -0.89 23.60 16.45
CA ASP A 411 -0.08 24.23 17.49
C ASP A 411 0.06 25.75 17.30
N LYS A 412 -0.08 26.27 16.07
CA LYS A 412 -0.06 27.72 15.82
C LYS A 412 -1.34 28.37 16.31
N LEU A 413 -2.49 27.76 16.03
CA LEU A 413 -3.80 28.27 16.43
C LEU A 413 -3.93 28.34 17.96
N HIS A 414 -3.51 27.29 18.67
CA HIS A 414 -3.52 27.29 20.15
C HIS A 414 -2.59 28.31 20.79
N SER A 415 -1.54 28.76 20.09
CA SER A 415 -0.65 29.83 20.60
C SER A 415 -1.19 31.25 20.37
N MET A 416 -2.29 31.39 19.61
CA MET A 416 -2.93 32.69 19.30
C MET A 416 -4.19 32.95 20.14
N LEU A 417 -4.67 31.93 20.86
CA LEU A 417 -5.74 31.99 21.86
C LEU A 417 -5.09 32.13 23.26
#